data_AF-A0A7M1XJI7-F1
#
_entry.id   AF-A0A7M1XJI7-F1
#
_cell.length_a   1.000
_cell.length_b   1.000
_cell.length_c   1.000
_cell.angle_alpha   90.00
_cell.angle_beta   90.00
_cell.angle_gamma   90.00
#
_symmetry.space_group_name_H-M   'P 1'
#
loop_
_entity.id
_entity.type
_entity.pdbx_description
1 polymer ?
#
loop_
_entity_poly.entity_id
_entity_poly.type
_entity_poly.pdbx_seq_one_letter_code
_entity_poly.pdbx_strand_id
1 'polypeptide(L)'
;MNENKKLSIFEASAALCSVLTFVFCFLPCYHEADGFSLNMLQIAFGNDKTNAHGLLIFAFILLVVGVLVSIALSVLLFLKKSNDMLTMIGGILGGILSFAGGIILMCGIFITGLDKMISELGLVQGVWGFSVGFFLVPIFALATLVLSYPCGLIVLHHKDLKDAEKQKAVSE
;
A
#
# COMPACT_ATOMS: atom_id res chain seq x y z
N MET A 1 -5.81 2.18 -27.13
CA MET A 1 -6.09 1.29 -25.98
C MET A 1 -7.28 1.87 -25.22
N ASN A 2 -8.32 1.07 -24.97
CA ASN A 2 -9.58 1.51 -24.31
C ASN A 2 -9.26 2.03 -22.89
N GLU A 3 -9.77 3.19 -22.48
CA GLU A 3 -9.43 3.90 -21.23
C GLU A 3 -9.57 3.00 -19.98
N ASN A 4 -10.65 2.22 -19.90
CA ASN A 4 -10.87 1.23 -18.84
C ASN A 4 -9.74 0.20 -18.74
N LYS A 5 -9.12 -0.18 -19.87
CA LYS A 5 -7.96 -1.10 -19.86
C LYS A 5 -6.71 -0.42 -19.31
N LYS A 6 -6.51 0.88 -19.56
CA LYS A 6 -5.40 1.64 -18.95
C LYS A 6 -5.57 1.72 -17.44
N LEU A 7 -6.74 2.12 -16.97
CA LEU A 7 -7.07 2.24 -15.55
C LEU A 7 -6.97 0.88 -14.82
N SER A 8 -7.42 -0.20 -15.47
CA SER A 8 -7.26 -1.55 -14.95
C SER A 8 -5.79 -1.94 -14.74
N ILE A 9 -4.89 -1.58 -15.66
CA ILE A 9 -3.45 -1.83 -15.52
C ILE A 9 -2.86 -0.99 -14.38
N PHE A 10 -3.28 0.27 -14.23
CA PHE A 10 -2.85 1.12 -13.12
C PHE A 10 -3.26 0.53 -11.77
N GLU A 11 -4.52 0.12 -11.60
CA GLU A 11 -4.98 -0.54 -10.36
C GLU A 11 -4.34 -1.91 -10.13
N ALA A 12 -4.10 -2.69 -11.18
CA ALA A 12 -3.36 -3.95 -11.05
C ALA A 12 -1.94 -3.71 -10.55
N SER A 13 -1.29 -2.65 -11.05
CA SER A 13 0.05 -2.25 -10.63
C SER A 13 0.04 -1.74 -9.19
N ALA A 14 -0.98 -0.97 -8.80
CA ALA A 14 -1.19 -0.51 -7.43
C ALA A 14 -1.37 -1.69 -6.47
N ALA A 15 -2.21 -2.67 -6.83
CA ALA A 15 -2.39 -3.90 -6.07
C ALA A 15 -1.07 -4.67 -5.92
N LEU A 16 -0.28 -4.77 -6.98
CA LEU A 16 1.03 -5.42 -6.95
C LEU A 16 1.99 -4.69 -5.99
N CYS A 17 2.04 -3.35 -6.03
CA CYS A 17 2.82 -2.56 -5.07
C CYS A 17 2.36 -2.80 -3.64
N SER A 18 1.06 -2.85 -3.36
CA SER A 18 0.55 -3.16 -2.02
C SER A 18 0.88 -4.59 -1.57
N VAL A 19 0.85 -5.56 -2.47
CA VAL A 19 1.31 -6.93 -2.18
C VAL A 19 2.80 -6.94 -1.86
N LEU A 20 3.62 -6.18 -2.60
CA LEU A 20 5.03 -6.04 -2.28
C LEU A 20 5.22 -5.43 -0.89
N THR A 21 4.50 -4.36 -0.55
CA THR A 21 4.49 -3.78 0.81
C THR A 21 4.22 -4.85 1.87
N PHE A 22 3.22 -5.72 1.64
CA PHE A 22 2.92 -6.84 2.52
C PHE A 22 4.06 -7.85 2.61
N VAL A 23 4.63 -8.28 1.48
CA VAL A 23 5.74 -9.25 1.42
C VAL A 23 6.97 -8.73 2.17
N PHE A 24 7.29 -7.43 2.02
CA PHE A 24 8.40 -6.81 2.74
C PHE A 24 8.19 -6.78 4.26
N CYS A 25 6.96 -6.91 4.76
CA CYS A 25 6.68 -7.09 6.20
C CYS A 25 7.01 -8.50 6.72
N PHE A 26 7.20 -9.51 5.85
CA PHE A 26 7.62 -10.86 6.23
C PHE A 26 9.14 -11.00 6.29
N LEU A 27 9.88 -10.08 5.70
CA LEU A 27 11.33 -10.07 5.86
C LEU A 27 11.67 -9.87 7.34
N PRO A 28 12.69 -10.58 7.84
CA PRO A 28 13.12 -10.43 9.23
C PRO A 28 13.53 -8.98 9.46
N CYS A 29 12.75 -8.27 10.27
CA CYS A 29 13.10 -6.94 10.78
C CYS A 29 14.05 -7.05 11.98
N TYR A 30 14.17 -8.25 12.56
CA TYR A 30 15.03 -8.56 13.69
C TYR A 30 15.70 -9.93 13.54
N HIS A 31 17.00 -10.00 13.86
CA HIS A 31 17.78 -11.23 13.92
C HIS A 31 18.78 -11.13 15.09
N GLU A 32 18.79 -12.11 15.99
CA GLU A 32 19.77 -12.28 17.06
C GLU A 32 20.96 -13.11 16.57
N ALA A 33 22.13 -12.91 17.19
CA ALA A 33 23.33 -13.70 16.92
C ALA A 33 23.12 -15.22 17.14
N ASP A 34 22.15 -15.58 17.98
CA ASP A 34 21.79 -16.96 18.33
C ASP A 34 20.81 -17.61 17.33
N GLY A 35 20.50 -16.92 16.23
CA GLY A 35 19.63 -17.40 15.14
C GLY A 35 18.14 -17.12 15.32
N PHE A 36 17.74 -16.41 16.40
CA PHE A 36 16.35 -16.01 16.60
C PHE A 36 15.99 -14.81 15.71
N SER A 37 15.02 -14.97 14.81
CA SER A 37 14.52 -13.90 13.95
C SER A 37 13.06 -13.60 14.18
N LEU A 38 12.70 -12.31 14.24
CA LEU A 38 11.31 -11.86 14.24
C LEU A 38 11.02 -11.03 13.00
N ASN A 39 9.92 -11.36 12.34
CA ASN A 39 9.32 -10.52 11.31
C ASN A 39 8.19 -9.65 11.90
N MET A 40 7.71 -8.68 11.11
CA MET A 40 6.71 -7.73 11.60
C MET A 40 5.36 -8.39 11.90
N LEU A 41 5.03 -9.48 11.21
CA LEU A 41 3.83 -10.25 11.48
C LEU A 41 3.91 -10.90 12.88
N GLN A 42 5.04 -11.52 13.22
CA GLN A 42 5.30 -12.11 14.54
C GLN A 42 5.31 -11.06 15.65
N ILE A 43 5.81 -9.85 15.38
CA ILE A 43 5.72 -8.73 16.32
C ILE A 43 4.25 -8.31 16.50
N ALA A 44 3.46 -8.23 15.42
CA ALA A 44 2.07 -7.82 15.49
C ALA A 44 1.19 -8.79 16.28
N PHE A 45 1.33 -10.10 16.05
CA PHE A 45 0.55 -11.12 16.73
C PHE A 45 1.14 -11.56 18.07
N GLY A 46 2.37 -11.17 18.36
CA GLY A 46 3.08 -11.58 19.55
C GLY A 46 3.68 -13.00 19.45
N ASN A 47 4.44 -13.34 20.48
CA ASN A 47 5.16 -14.60 20.69
C ASN A 47 5.27 -14.80 22.22
N ASP A 48 5.78 -15.95 22.67
CA ASP A 48 6.22 -16.27 24.02
C ASP A 48 7.08 -15.16 24.68
N LYS A 49 7.73 -14.29 23.87
CA LYS A 49 8.56 -13.16 24.33
C LYS A 49 7.94 -11.77 24.11
N THR A 50 6.85 -11.61 23.36
CA THR A 50 6.31 -10.30 22.97
C THR A 50 4.78 -10.30 22.92
N ASN A 51 4.14 -9.30 23.53
CA ASN A 51 2.68 -9.16 23.47
C ASN A 51 2.19 -8.75 22.08
N ALA A 52 0.95 -9.10 21.75
CA ALA A 52 0.31 -8.66 20.51
C ALA A 52 0.14 -7.13 20.47
N HIS A 53 0.46 -6.52 19.33
CA HIS A 53 0.37 -5.08 19.11
C HIS A 53 -0.84 -4.74 18.23
N GLY A 54 -1.95 -4.36 18.87
CA GLY A 54 -3.23 -4.09 18.18
C GLY A 54 -3.14 -3.07 17.04
N LEU A 55 -2.27 -2.05 17.16
CA LEU A 55 -2.04 -1.06 16.10
C LEU A 55 -1.42 -1.68 14.83
N LEU A 56 -0.49 -2.64 14.99
CA LEU A 56 0.12 -3.34 13.87
C LEU A 56 -0.86 -4.31 13.22
N ILE A 57 -1.66 -5.02 14.03
CA ILE A 57 -2.74 -5.87 13.52
C ILE A 57 -3.73 -5.05 12.70
N PHE A 58 -4.14 -3.89 13.21
CA PHE A 58 -5.00 -2.96 12.48
C PHE A 58 -4.38 -2.51 11.15
N ALA A 59 -3.09 -2.17 11.14
CA ALA A 59 -2.39 -1.77 9.93
C ALA A 59 -2.33 -2.88 8.87
N PHE A 60 -2.12 -4.14 9.29
CA PHE A 60 -2.20 -5.30 8.40
C PHE A 60 -3.61 -5.47 7.81
N ILE A 61 -4.66 -5.29 8.62
CA ILE A 61 -6.04 -5.36 8.12
C ILE A 61 -6.29 -4.27 7.07
N LEU A 62 -5.89 -3.02 7.34
CA LEU A 62 -6.03 -1.93 6.37
C LEU A 62 -5.35 -2.26 5.04
N LEU A 63 -4.14 -2.80 5.10
CA LEU A 63 -3.36 -3.15 3.91
C LEU A 63 -4.01 -4.29 3.11
N VAL A 64 -4.49 -5.34 3.79
CA VAL A 64 -5.22 -6.45 3.14
C VAL A 64 -6.51 -5.95 2.49
N VAL A 65 -7.29 -5.12 3.18
CA VAL A 65 -8.51 -4.54 2.62
C VAL A 65 -8.20 -3.66 1.42
N GLY A 66 -7.15 -2.83 1.50
CA GLY A 66 -6.67 -2.01 0.38
C GLY A 66 -6.31 -2.83 -0.86
N VAL A 67 -5.55 -3.93 -0.69
CA VAL A 67 -5.22 -4.87 -1.76
C VAL A 67 -6.48 -5.45 -2.40
N LEU A 68 -7.44 -5.91 -1.60
CA LEU A 68 -8.69 -6.49 -2.09
C LEU A 68 -9.50 -5.48 -2.91
N VAL A 69 -9.56 -4.22 -2.46
CA VAL A 69 -10.24 -3.13 -3.18
C VAL A 69 -9.57 -2.87 -4.54
N SER A 70 -8.25 -2.74 -4.60
CA SER A 70 -7.52 -2.50 -5.85
C SER A 70 -7.63 -3.68 -6.83
N ILE A 71 -7.58 -4.93 -6.35
CA ILE A 71 -7.80 -6.12 -7.19
C ILE A 71 -9.23 -6.14 -7.74
N ALA A 72 -10.24 -5.96 -6.87
CA ALA A 72 -11.63 -5.96 -7.28
C ALA A 72 -11.90 -4.85 -8.32
N LEU A 73 -11.37 -3.65 -8.10
CA LEU A 73 -11.52 -2.54 -9.02
C LEU A 73 -10.81 -2.81 -10.36
N SER A 74 -9.59 -3.35 -10.33
CA SER A 74 -8.87 -3.73 -11.56
C SER A 74 -9.66 -4.72 -12.42
N VAL A 75 -10.27 -5.74 -11.79
CA VAL A 75 -11.12 -6.74 -12.48
C VAL A 75 -12.38 -6.09 -13.05
N LEU A 76 -13.05 -5.23 -12.29
CA LEU A 76 -14.26 -4.53 -12.74
C LEU A 76 -13.98 -3.60 -13.93
N LEU A 77 -12.85 -2.88 -13.91
CA LEU A 77 -12.40 -2.04 -15.01
C LEU A 77 -12.05 -2.87 -16.25
N PHE A 78 -11.38 -4.01 -16.08
CA PHE A 78 -11.06 -4.92 -17.19
C PHE A 78 -12.31 -5.46 -17.88
N LEU A 79 -13.31 -5.86 -17.09
CA LEU A 79 -14.60 -6.35 -17.55
C LEU A 79 -15.54 -5.23 -18.03
N LYS A 80 -15.14 -3.96 -17.91
CA LYS A 80 -15.97 -2.77 -18.19
C LYS A 80 -17.30 -2.76 -17.43
N LYS A 81 -17.31 -3.31 -16.22
CA LYS A 81 -18.47 -3.33 -15.32
C LYS A 81 -18.39 -2.26 -14.22
N SER A 82 -17.43 -1.34 -14.30
CA SER A 82 -17.29 -0.22 -13.36
C SER A 82 -17.95 1.05 -13.92
N ASN A 83 -18.54 1.85 -13.03
CA ASN A 83 -18.98 3.22 -13.27
C ASN A 83 -17.92 4.17 -12.69
N ASP A 84 -17.71 5.34 -13.32
CA ASP A 84 -16.86 6.45 -12.87
C ASP A 84 -16.90 6.70 -11.35
N MET A 85 -18.09 6.71 -10.73
CA MET A 85 -18.21 6.93 -9.28
C MET A 85 -17.61 5.79 -8.46
N LEU A 86 -17.86 4.53 -8.88
CA LEU A 86 -17.29 3.35 -8.24
C LEU A 86 -15.77 3.30 -8.43
N THR A 87 -15.29 3.67 -9.62
CA THR A 87 -13.86 3.77 -9.93
C THR A 87 -13.17 4.82 -9.08
N MET A 88 -13.79 5.99 -8.91
CA MET A 88 -13.26 7.07 -8.07
C MET A 88 -13.16 6.64 -6.61
N ILE A 89 -14.26 6.12 -6.04
CA ILE A 89 -14.30 5.71 -4.63
C ILE A 89 -13.34 4.55 -4.41
N GLY A 90 -13.36 3.53 -5.28
CA GLY A 90 -12.48 2.37 -5.17
C GLY A 90 -11.00 2.74 -5.25
N GLY A 91 -10.61 3.63 -6.18
CA GLY A 91 -9.23 4.08 -6.32
C GLY A 91 -8.76 4.89 -5.11
N ILE A 92 -9.58 5.83 -4.63
CA ILE A 92 -9.25 6.63 -3.43
C ILE A 92 -9.17 5.74 -2.19
N LEU A 93 -10.17 4.88 -1.98
CA LEU A 93 -10.24 4.03 -0.79
C LEU A 93 -9.10 3.00 -0.79
N GLY A 94 -8.86 2.31 -1.91
CA GLY A 94 -7.79 1.31 -2.05
C GLY A 94 -6.39 1.93 -1.87
N GLY A 95 -6.17 3.09 -2.48
CA GLY A 95 -4.93 3.86 -2.35
C GLY A 95 -4.67 4.33 -0.92
N ILE A 96 -5.66 4.98 -0.27
CA ILE A 96 -5.52 5.49 1.09
C ILE A 96 -5.34 4.36 2.10
N LEU A 97 -6.13 3.29 2.01
CA LEU A 97 -6.04 2.15 2.94
C LEU A 97 -4.67 1.48 2.87
N SER A 98 -4.17 1.23 1.65
CA SER A 98 -2.84 0.65 1.44
C SER A 98 -1.72 1.58 1.93
N PHE A 99 -1.84 2.88 1.68
CA PHE A 99 -0.86 3.88 2.11
C PHE A 99 -0.82 4.03 3.64
N ALA A 100 -1.98 4.19 4.27
CA ALA A 100 -2.09 4.30 5.73
C ALA A 100 -1.60 3.03 6.42
N GLY A 101 -1.99 1.85 5.93
CA GLY A 101 -1.48 0.57 6.42
C GLY A 101 0.04 0.48 6.29
N GLY A 102 0.59 0.82 5.12
CA GLY A 102 2.03 0.81 4.88
C GLY A 102 2.83 1.77 5.77
N ILE A 103 2.34 2.99 6.00
CA ILE A 103 2.99 3.95 6.89
C ILE A 103 2.98 3.47 8.35
N ILE A 104 1.85 2.98 8.85
CA ILE A 104 1.76 2.51 10.24
C ILE A 104 2.70 1.32 10.45
N LEU A 105 2.80 0.41 9.47
CA LEU A 105 3.76 -0.70 9.49
C LEU A 105 5.20 -0.18 9.45
N MET A 106 5.52 0.79 8.60
CA MET A 106 6.85 1.41 8.57
C MET A 106 7.24 2.05 9.91
N CYS A 107 6.33 2.79 10.54
CA CYS A 107 6.55 3.36 11.87
C CYS A 107 6.80 2.27 12.92
N GLY A 108 6.13 1.12 12.83
CA GLY A 108 6.41 -0.02 13.70
C GLY A 108 7.81 -0.62 13.48
N ILE A 109 8.27 -0.73 12.23
CA ILE A 109 9.64 -1.18 11.91
C ILE A 109 10.66 -0.20 12.50
N PHE A 110 10.38 1.09 12.39
CA PHE A 110 11.25 2.15 12.90
C PHE A 110 11.38 2.11 14.42
N ILE A 111 10.27 2.02 15.15
CA ILE A 111 10.26 2.00 16.62
C ILE A 111 10.96 0.74 17.15
N THR A 112 10.62 -0.42 16.59
CA THR A 112 11.23 -1.70 17.00
C THR A 112 12.72 -1.77 16.65
N GLY A 113 13.14 -1.15 15.55
CA GLY A 113 14.55 -1.05 15.18
C GLY A 113 15.33 -0.05 16.05
N LEU A 114 14.76 1.11 16.38
CA LEU A 114 15.40 2.12 17.22
C LEU A 114 15.67 1.63 18.64
N ASP A 115 14.69 0.97 19.26
CA ASP A 115 14.82 0.41 20.61
C ASP A 115 16.00 -0.57 20.71
N LYS A 116 16.32 -1.25 19.60
CA LYS A 116 17.41 -2.23 19.53
C LYS A 116 18.74 -1.68 19.02
N MET A 117 18.77 -0.53 18.32
CA MET A 117 20.02 0.19 18.05
C MET A 117 20.68 0.75 19.31
N ILE A 118 19.91 0.93 20.39
CA ILE A 118 20.40 1.40 21.69
C ILE A 118 21.08 0.26 22.48
N SER A 119 20.88 -1.01 22.09
CA SER A 119 21.56 -2.18 22.66
C SER A 119 22.76 -2.56 21.80
N GLU A 120 23.98 -2.45 22.35
CA GLU A 120 25.28 -2.52 21.64
C GLU A 120 25.54 -3.81 20.81
N LEU A 121 24.71 -4.85 20.91
CA LEU A 121 24.81 -6.09 20.13
C LEU A 121 23.95 -6.12 18.85
N GLY A 122 23.05 -5.15 18.64
CA GLY A 122 22.10 -5.12 17.49
C GLY A 122 22.60 -4.43 16.22
N LEU A 123 23.79 -3.83 16.24
CA LEU A 123 24.20 -2.77 15.32
C LEU A 123 24.59 -3.25 13.91
N VAL A 124 24.87 -4.54 13.70
CA VAL A 124 25.26 -5.08 12.38
C VAL A 124 24.14 -5.91 11.74
N GLN A 125 23.33 -6.62 12.54
CA GLN A 125 22.23 -7.46 12.05
C GLN A 125 20.90 -6.71 11.92
N GLY A 126 20.69 -5.63 12.69
CA GLY A 126 19.53 -4.75 12.53
C GLY A 126 19.58 -3.92 11.23
N VAL A 127 20.76 -3.66 10.67
CA VAL A 127 20.94 -2.72 9.55
C VAL A 127 20.30 -3.22 8.25
N TRP A 128 20.28 -4.52 7.97
CA TRP A 128 19.76 -5.04 6.69
C TRP A 128 18.22 -5.08 6.66
N GLY A 129 17.60 -5.63 7.71
CA GLY A 129 16.14 -5.64 7.88
C GLY A 129 15.55 -4.24 8.06
N PHE A 130 16.28 -3.37 8.76
CA PHE A 130 15.94 -1.96 8.90
C PHE A 130 16.13 -1.20 7.58
N SER A 131 17.27 -1.32 6.89
CA SER A 131 17.53 -0.59 5.64
C SER A 131 16.53 -0.93 4.53
N VAL A 132 16.27 -2.22 4.30
CA VAL A 132 15.46 -2.67 3.16
C VAL A 132 13.97 -2.53 3.48
N GLY A 133 13.52 -2.95 4.66
CA GLY A 133 12.11 -2.87 5.07
C GLY A 133 11.64 -1.43 5.27
N PHE A 134 12.40 -0.61 6.00
CA PHE A 134 12.04 0.79 6.26
C PHE A 134 12.01 1.65 4.99
N PHE A 135 12.83 1.33 4.00
CA PHE A 135 12.89 2.10 2.76
C PHE A 135 11.89 1.60 1.71
N LEU A 136 11.77 0.29 1.52
CA LEU A 136 10.90 -0.28 0.49
C LEU A 136 9.42 -0.22 0.85
N VAL A 137 9.04 -0.46 2.11
CA VAL A 137 7.63 -0.41 2.56
C VAL A 137 6.98 0.95 2.25
N PRO A 138 7.54 2.11 2.62
CA PRO A 138 6.93 3.40 2.29
C PRO A 138 7.01 3.71 0.79
N ILE A 139 8.04 3.28 0.07
CA ILE A 139 8.14 3.48 -1.39
C ILE A 139 7.01 2.74 -2.10
N PHE A 140 6.79 1.48 -1.77
CA PHE A 140 5.73 0.69 -2.39
C PHE A 140 4.34 1.15 -1.94
N ALA A 141 4.17 1.55 -0.67
CA ALA A 141 2.93 2.16 -0.20
C ALA A 141 2.59 3.47 -0.93
N LEU A 142 3.59 4.32 -1.18
CA LEU A 142 3.44 5.57 -1.92
C LEU A 142 3.21 5.32 -3.41
N ALA A 143 3.90 4.33 -4.00
CA ALA A 143 3.68 3.89 -5.37
C ALA A 143 2.24 3.41 -5.57
N THR A 144 1.66 2.66 -4.62
CA THR A 144 0.24 2.28 -4.69
C THR A 144 -0.65 3.51 -4.79
N LEU A 145 -0.45 4.52 -3.93
CA LEU A 145 -1.28 5.72 -3.93
C LEU A 145 -1.19 6.48 -5.27
N VAL A 146 0.03 6.63 -5.80
CA VAL A 146 0.26 7.30 -7.10
C VAL A 146 -0.38 6.53 -8.24
N LEU A 147 -0.33 5.19 -8.21
CA LEU A 147 -0.91 4.34 -9.24
C LEU A 147 -2.44 4.26 -9.17
N SER A 148 -3.05 4.42 -7.99
CA SER A 148 -4.51 4.52 -7.85
C SER A 148 -5.07 5.93 -8.09
N TYR A 149 -4.20 6.95 -8.15
CA TYR A 149 -4.59 8.35 -8.37
C TYR A 149 -5.38 8.60 -9.67
N PRO A 150 -5.03 8.01 -10.83
CA PRO A 150 -5.80 8.18 -12.07
C PRO A 150 -7.26 7.75 -11.92
N CYS A 151 -7.53 6.68 -11.17
CA CYS A 151 -8.90 6.24 -10.88
C CYS A 151 -9.64 7.25 -10.00
N GLY A 152 -8.94 7.87 -9.04
CA GLY A 152 -9.49 8.92 -8.18
C GLY A 152 -9.86 10.23 -8.90
N LEU A 153 -9.32 10.47 -10.09
CA LEU A 153 -9.62 11.69 -10.87
C LEU A 153 -10.63 11.48 -12.01
N ILE A 154 -11.12 10.25 -12.22
CA ILE A 154 -11.88 9.92 -13.44
C ILE A 154 -13.16 10.74 -13.62
N VAL A 155 -13.87 11.03 -12.53
CA VAL A 155 -15.10 11.84 -12.58
C VAL A 155 -14.79 13.28 -12.99
N LEU A 156 -13.71 13.85 -12.48
CA LEU A 156 -13.26 15.19 -12.86
C LEU A 156 -12.82 15.20 -14.33
N HIS A 157 -12.05 14.19 -14.75
CA HIS A 157 -11.60 14.06 -16.13
C HIS A 157 -12.75 13.99 -17.14
N HIS A 158 -13.74 13.13 -16.89
CA HIS A 158 -14.92 13.01 -17.76
C HIS A 158 -15.80 14.27 -17.73
N LYS A 159 -15.81 15.00 -16.62
CA LYS A 159 -16.52 16.29 -16.53
C LYS A 159 -15.83 17.35 -17.38
N ASP A 160 -14.51 17.49 -17.26
CA ASP A 160 -13.73 18.44 -18.04
C ASP A 160 -13.83 18.18 -19.56
N LEU A 161 -13.83 16.92 -19.97
CA LEU A 161 -14.05 16.54 -21.37
C LEU A 161 -15.42 16.99 -21.89
N LYS A 162 -16.49 16.75 -21.11
CA LYS A 162 -17.85 17.18 -21.49
C LYS A 162 -17.99 18.70 -21.56
N ASP A 163 -17.34 19.41 -20.65
CA ASP A 163 -17.40 20.87 -20.63
C ASP A 163 -16.60 21.49 -21.80
N ALA A 164 -15.46 20.90 -22.16
CA ALA A 164 -14.68 21.29 -23.33
C ALA A 164 -15.44 21.06 -24.66
N GLU A 165 -16.16 19.94 -24.79
CA GLU A 165 -16.99 19.65 -25.97
C GLU A 165 -18.15 20.64 -26.10
N LYS A 166 -18.83 20.96 -25.00
CA LYS A 166 -19.90 21.98 -24.98
C LYS A 166 -19.40 23.35 -25.38
N GLN A 167 -18.21 23.75 -24.95
CA GLN A 167 -17.63 25.04 -25.33
C GLN A 167 -17.31 25.11 -26.82
N LYS A 168 -16.77 24.03 -27.40
CA LYS A 168 -16.50 23.96 -28.85
C LYS A 168 -17.78 24.06 -29.68
N ALA A 169 -18.86 23.39 -29.25
CA ALA A 169 -20.14 23.42 -29.94
C ALA A 169 -20.86 24.77 -29.90
N VAL A 170 -20.48 25.69 -29.00
CA VAL A 170 -21.02 27.06 -28.91
C VAL A 170 -20.20 28.04 -29.75
N SER A 171 -18.96 27.69 -30.12
CA SER A 171 -18.06 28.52 -30.93
C SER A 171 -18.13 28.26 -32.44
N GLU A 172 -18.86 27.23 -32.87
CA GLU A 172 -19.19 26.94 -34.28
C GLU A 172 -20.57 27.49 -34.64
#